data_AF-A0AAP5JRQ4-F1
#
_entry.id   AF-A0AAP5JRQ4-F1
#
_cell.length_a   1.000
_cell.length_b   1.000
_cell.length_c   1.000
_cell.angle_alpha   90.00
_cell.angle_beta   90.00
_cell.angle_gamma   90.00
#
_symmetry.space_group_name_H-M   'P 1'
#
loop_
_entity.id
_entity.type
_entity.pdbx_description
1 polymer ?
#
loop_
_entity_poly.entity_id
_entity_poly.type
_entity_poly.pdbx_seq_one_letter_code
_entity_poly.pdbx_strand_id
1 'polypeptide(L)'
;MKNYDNRIALRVELEKAIAETGCTLSSLAEYGGLSIGNLSASLQHKGKLRPITMKQLDTLTEALGLPEGHYYEYYLAEVSHNNKVSIPRMKSSIIRCAELGKTDLIMNAIHILVEHPKYTELLFSVVEELYLNGLVEESLLFYEEIIQEEKYNHYDRLTISHYRIFRATIGSNFEENYKAVILLKTSVKTSLKIFSWMLC
;
A
#
# COMPACT_ATOMS: atom_id res chain seq x y z
N MET A 1 -25.98 -3.36 17.69
CA MET A 1 -25.43 -3.51 16.31
C MET A 1 -24.85 -4.90 16.18
N LYS A 2 -25.33 -5.70 15.22
CA LYS A 2 -24.68 -6.99 14.92
C LYS A 2 -23.25 -6.66 14.49
N ASN A 3 -22.28 -7.19 15.23
CA ASN A 3 -20.86 -7.08 14.92
C ASN A 3 -20.67 -7.87 13.61
N TYR A 4 -20.79 -7.20 12.47
CA TYR A 4 -20.56 -7.82 11.17
C TYR A 4 -19.09 -8.18 11.13
N ASP A 5 -18.79 -9.48 11.03
CA ASP A 5 -17.40 -9.91 10.99
C ASP A 5 -16.82 -9.50 9.65
N ASN A 6 -16.10 -8.36 9.61
CA ASN A 6 -15.46 -7.85 8.40
C ASN A 6 -14.56 -8.90 7.72
N ARG A 7 -14.11 -9.93 8.45
CA ARG A 7 -13.34 -11.05 7.87
C ARG A 7 -14.12 -11.87 6.84
N ILE A 8 -15.45 -11.89 6.88
CA ILE A 8 -16.24 -12.67 5.92
C ILE A 8 -16.87 -11.80 4.85
N ALA A 9 -16.90 -10.47 5.00
CA ALA A 9 -17.51 -9.55 4.04
C ALA A 9 -16.97 -9.75 2.62
N LEU A 10 -15.63 -9.76 2.48
CA LEU A 10 -14.98 -10.02 1.20
C LEU A 10 -15.38 -11.38 0.61
N ARG A 11 -15.45 -12.43 1.44
CA ARG A 11 -15.80 -13.79 0.98
C ARG A 11 -17.27 -13.87 0.56
N VAL A 12 -18.16 -13.21 1.29
CA VAL A 12 -19.59 -13.15 0.97
C VAL A 12 -19.81 -12.47 -0.38
N GLU A 13 -19.15 -11.34 -0.63
CA GLU A 13 -19.27 -10.65 -1.91
C GLU A 13 -18.64 -11.44 -3.06
N LEU A 14 -17.47 -12.07 -2.84
CA LEU A 14 -16.86 -12.96 -3.83
C LEU A 14 -17.76 -14.16 -4.17
N GLU A 15 -18.34 -14.83 -3.17
CA GLU A 15 -19.25 -15.96 -3.40
C GLU A 15 -20.52 -15.54 -4.14
N LYS A 16 -21.08 -14.38 -3.80
CA LYS A 16 -22.22 -13.81 -4.50
C LYS A 16 -21.90 -13.57 -5.98
N ALA A 17 -20.77 -12.93 -6.28
CA ALA A 17 -20.35 -12.68 -7.65
C ALA A 17 -20.05 -13.97 -8.44
N ILE A 18 -19.46 -14.98 -7.79
CA ILE A 18 -19.24 -16.31 -8.40
C ILE A 18 -20.60 -16.96 -8.75
N ALA A 19 -21.58 -16.87 -7.85
CA ALA A 19 -22.91 -17.43 -8.09
C ALA A 19 -23.66 -16.68 -9.20
N GLU A 20 -23.54 -15.36 -9.27
CA GLU A 20 -24.20 -14.50 -10.26
C GLU A 20 -23.61 -14.67 -11.68
N THR A 21 -22.31 -14.88 -11.79
CA THR A 21 -21.63 -15.12 -13.08
C THR A 21 -21.82 -16.55 -13.61
N GLY A 22 -22.27 -17.48 -12.76
CA GLY A 22 -22.38 -18.91 -13.10
C GLY A 22 -21.02 -19.61 -13.23
N CYS A 23 -19.93 -18.95 -12.86
CA CYS A 23 -18.60 -19.53 -12.86
C CYS A 23 -18.48 -20.62 -11.78
N THR A 24 -17.79 -21.71 -12.11
CA THR A 24 -17.40 -22.71 -11.12
C THR A 24 -16.00 -22.39 -10.57
N LEU A 25 -15.69 -22.92 -9.38
CA LEU A 25 -14.32 -22.85 -8.85
C LEU A 25 -13.29 -23.51 -9.79
N SER A 26 -13.71 -24.51 -10.57
CA SER A 26 -12.86 -25.15 -11.59
C SER A 26 -12.55 -24.19 -12.74
N SER A 27 -13.57 -23.53 -13.29
CA SER A 27 -13.36 -22.56 -14.38
C SER A 27 -12.52 -21.36 -13.94
N LEU A 28 -12.67 -20.90 -12.69
CA LEU A 28 -11.83 -19.83 -12.15
C LEU A 28 -10.38 -20.29 -11.97
N ALA A 29 -10.16 -21.53 -11.51
CA ALA A 29 -8.82 -22.09 -11.39
C ALA A 29 -8.16 -22.33 -12.77
N GLU A 30 -8.94 -22.70 -13.79
CA GLU A 30 -8.47 -22.80 -15.18
C GLU A 30 -8.06 -21.43 -15.73
N TYR A 31 -8.85 -20.38 -15.45
CA TYR A 31 -8.54 -19.01 -15.87
C TYR A 31 -7.26 -18.48 -15.19
N GLY A 32 -7.22 -18.49 -13.86
CA GLY A 32 -6.13 -17.89 -13.10
C GLY A 32 -4.92 -18.79 -12.85
N GLY A 33 -4.99 -20.06 -13.25
CA GLY A 33 -3.96 -21.06 -13.01
C GLY A 33 -3.54 -21.14 -11.54
N LEU A 34 -2.22 -21.21 -11.30
CA LEU A 34 -1.64 -21.28 -9.96
C LEU A 34 -1.95 -20.05 -9.10
N SER A 35 -2.21 -18.89 -9.72
CA SER A 35 -2.52 -17.66 -8.97
C SER A 35 -3.88 -17.74 -8.28
N ILE A 36 -4.79 -18.57 -8.77
CA ILE A 36 -6.10 -18.83 -8.18
C ILE A 36 -6.11 -20.20 -7.45
N GLY A 37 -4.96 -20.88 -7.34
CA GLY A 37 -4.87 -22.20 -6.70
C GLY A 37 -5.41 -22.23 -5.25
N ASN A 38 -6.24 -23.23 -4.95
CA ASN A 38 -6.90 -23.46 -3.65
C ASN A 38 -7.91 -22.39 -3.20
N LEU A 39 -8.61 -21.70 -4.11
CA LEU A 39 -9.72 -20.79 -3.77
C LEU A 39 -10.72 -21.36 -2.79
N SER A 40 -11.06 -22.65 -2.93
CA SER A 40 -12.04 -23.30 -2.05
C SER A 40 -11.66 -23.17 -0.58
N ALA A 41 -10.37 -23.28 -0.25
CA ALA A 41 -9.88 -23.14 1.12
C ALA A 41 -9.82 -21.67 1.57
N SER A 42 -9.71 -20.72 0.63
CA SER A 42 -9.73 -19.29 0.93
C SER A 42 -11.15 -18.74 1.07
N LEU A 43 -12.14 -19.30 0.38
CA LEU A 43 -13.55 -18.92 0.46
C LEU A 43 -14.30 -19.63 1.60
N GLN A 44 -13.77 -20.73 2.14
CA GLN A 44 -14.36 -21.43 3.28
C GLN A 44 -14.61 -20.51 4.48
N HIS A 45 -15.88 -20.40 4.89
CA HIS A 45 -16.30 -19.69 6.11
C HIS A 45 -16.09 -20.47 7.41
N LYS A 46 -15.78 -21.77 7.32
CA LYS A 46 -15.63 -22.65 8.48
C LYS A 46 -14.15 -22.83 8.81
N GLY A 47 -13.77 -22.55 10.05
CA GLY A 47 -12.41 -22.73 10.56
C GLY A 47 -11.52 -21.50 10.37
N LYS A 48 -10.21 -21.72 10.18
CA LYS A 48 -9.25 -20.63 10.00
C LYS A 48 -9.32 -20.11 8.57
N LEU A 49 -9.78 -18.87 8.41
CA LEU A 49 -9.78 -18.18 7.13
C LEU A 49 -8.36 -18.09 6.57
N ARG A 50 -8.15 -18.67 5.38
CA ARG A 50 -6.87 -18.51 4.69
C ARG A 50 -6.81 -17.12 4.06
N PRO A 51 -5.72 -16.35 4.29
CA PRO A 51 -5.55 -15.05 3.67
C PRO A 51 -5.61 -15.14 2.14
N ILE A 52 -6.37 -14.25 1.52
CA ILE A 52 -6.30 -14.00 0.08
C ILE A 52 -5.15 -13.01 -0.14
N THR A 53 -4.26 -13.27 -1.09
CA THR A 53 -3.20 -12.32 -1.49
C THR A 53 -3.76 -11.26 -2.45
N MET A 54 -3.06 -10.13 -2.57
CA MET A 54 -3.48 -9.07 -3.50
C MET A 54 -3.59 -9.58 -4.94
N LYS A 55 -2.58 -10.33 -5.39
CA LYS A 55 -2.55 -10.98 -6.70
C LYS A 55 -3.73 -11.94 -6.89
N GLN A 56 -4.05 -12.75 -5.88
CA GLN A 56 -5.21 -13.64 -5.93
C GLN A 56 -6.52 -12.86 -6.10
N LEU A 57 -6.66 -11.74 -5.39
CA LEU A 57 -7.84 -10.90 -5.48
C LEU A 57 -7.99 -10.28 -6.87
N ASP A 58 -6.90 -9.75 -7.44
CA ASP A 58 -6.92 -9.16 -8.77
C ASP A 58 -7.26 -10.19 -9.84
N THR A 59 -6.60 -11.36 -9.85
CA THR A 59 -6.92 -12.41 -10.83
C THR A 59 -8.36 -12.89 -10.69
N LEU A 60 -8.88 -13.01 -9.45
CA LEU A 60 -10.29 -13.33 -9.20
C LEU A 60 -11.24 -12.28 -9.77
N THR A 61 -10.94 -11.01 -9.54
CA THR A 61 -11.75 -9.87 -9.99
C THR A 61 -11.84 -9.87 -11.51
N GLU A 62 -10.70 -10.08 -12.17
CA GLU A 62 -10.61 -10.20 -13.62
C GLU A 62 -11.38 -11.41 -14.15
N ALA A 63 -11.21 -12.58 -13.53
CA ALA A 63 -11.92 -13.81 -13.93
C ALA A 63 -13.45 -13.70 -13.79
N LEU A 64 -13.92 -12.83 -12.90
CA LEU A 64 -15.34 -12.50 -12.72
C LEU A 64 -15.82 -11.39 -13.68
N GLY A 65 -14.95 -10.86 -14.54
CA GLY A 65 -15.29 -9.78 -15.48
C GLY A 65 -15.55 -8.43 -14.79
N LEU A 66 -15.01 -8.22 -13.59
CA LEU A 66 -15.20 -7.01 -12.79
C LEU A 66 -14.01 -6.06 -12.96
N PRO A 67 -14.21 -4.74 -12.80
CA PRO A 67 -13.14 -3.76 -12.94
C PRO A 67 -12.06 -3.92 -11.85
N GLU A 68 -10.80 -3.62 -12.18
CA GLU A 68 -9.71 -3.60 -11.20
C GLU A 68 -10.03 -2.70 -10.00
N GLY A 69 -9.67 -3.15 -8.80
CA GLY A 69 -9.99 -2.44 -7.56
C GLY A 69 -11.39 -2.69 -6.98
N HIS A 70 -12.25 -3.46 -7.64
CA HIS A 70 -13.64 -3.67 -7.22
C HIS A 70 -13.80 -4.09 -5.75
N TYR A 71 -12.93 -4.99 -5.27
CA TYR A 71 -13.02 -5.55 -3.91
C TYR A 71 -12.07 -4.91 -2.88
N TYR A 72 -11.36 -3.83 -3.22
CA TYR A 72 -10.25 -3.36 -2.38
C TYR A 72 -10.71 -2.82 -1.02
N GLU A 73 -11.89 -2.21 -0.95
CA GLU A 73 -12.46 -1.76 0.33
C GLU A 73 -12.71 -2.93 1.28
N TYR A 74 -13.37 -3.99 0.78
CA TYR A 74 -13.59 -5.22 1.54
C TYR A 74 -12.28 -5.90 1.93
N TYR A 75 -11.28 -5.87 1.05
CA TYR A 75 -9.97 -6.45 1.31
C TYR A 75 -9.20 -5.69 2.39
N LEU A 76 -9.19 -4.36 2.36
CA LEU A 76 -8.56 -3.53 3.39
C LEU A 76 -9.18 -3.81 4.77
N ALA A 77 -10.51 -3.89 4.85
CA ALA A 77 -11.23 -4.23 6.07
C ALA A 77 -10.88 -5.64 6.61
N GLU A 78 -10.52 -6.59 5.74
CA GLU A 78 -10.03 -7.91 6.16
C GLU A 78 -8.56 -7.87 6.62
N VAL A 79 -7.72 -7.08 5.94
CA VAL A 79 -6.28 -6.95 6.26
C VAL A 79 -6.07 -6.38 7.66
N SER A 80 -6.98 -5.51 8.12
CA SER A 80 -7.00 -4.95 9.47
C SER A 80 -8.17 -5.49 10.28
N HIS A 81 -7.92 -6.47 11.15
CA HIS A 81 -8.97 -7.10 11.95
C HIS A 81 -8.54 -7.30 13.41
N ASN A 82 -9.47 -7.04 14.35
CA ASN A 82 -9.25 -7.14 15.80
C ASN A 82 -7.95 -6.45 16.26
N ASN A 83 -7.73 -5.21 15.80
CA ASN A 83 -6.54 -4.40 16.10
C ASN A 83 -5.21 -5.06 15.67
N LYS A 84 -5.26 -6.03 14.74
CA LYS A 84 -4.10 -6.62 14.10
C LYS A 84 -4.11 -6.28 12.62
N VAL A 85 -2.96 -5.86 12.11
CA VAL A 85 -2.77 -5.54 10.70
C VAL A 85 -1.74 -6.49 10.11
N SER A 86 -2.08 -7.13 8.99
CA SER A 86 -1.08 -7.85 8.21
C SER A 86 -0.25 -6.86 7.41
N ILE A 87 0.90 -6.45 7.96
CA ILE A 87 1.78 -5.47 7.34
C ILE A 87 2.14 -5.81 5.89
N PRO A 88 2.53 -7.05 5.53
CA PRO A 88 2.85 -7.37 4.13
C PRO A 88 1.65 -7.19 3.19
N ARG A 89 0.44 -7.60 3.62
CA ARG A 89 -0.78 -7.42 2.81
C ARG A 89 -1.19 -5.95 2.74
N MET A 90 -1.02 -5.20 3.82
CA MET A 90 -1.29 -3.76 3.82
C MET A 90 -0.37 -3.03 2.85
N LYS A 91 0.94 -3.33 2.89
CA LYS A 91 1.92 -2.79 1.94
C LYS A 91 1.54 -3.08 0.50
N SER A 92 1.23 -4.34 0.17
CA SER A 92 0.80 -4.69 -1.20
C SER A 92 -0.51 -4.00 -1.61
N SER A 93 -1.42 -3.75 -0.65
CA SER A 93 -2.68 -3.06 -0.93
C SER A 93 -2.44 -1.60 -1.27
N ILE A 94 -1.59 -0.91 -0.51
CA ILE A 94 -1.28 0.51 -0.75
C ILE A 94 -0.60 0.69 -2.11
N ILE A 95 0.39 -0.15 -2.43
CA ILE A 95 1.11 -0.09 -3.71
C ILE A 95 0.12 -0.29 -4.86
N ARG A 96 -0.72 -1.34 -4.77
CA ARG A 96 -1.70 -1.63 -5.82
C ARG A 96 -2.78 -0.55 -5.93
N CYS A 97 -3.19 0.08 -4.82
CA CYS A 97 -4.10 1.23 -4.87
C CYS A 97 -3.46 2.44 -5.54
N ALA A 98 -2.16 2.69 -5.33
CA ALA A 98 -1.43 3.78 -5.98
C ALA A 98 -1.35 3.57 -7.50
N GLU A 99 -1.04 2.36 -7.96
CA GLU A 99 -1.04 2.00 -9.37
C GLU A 99 -2.39 2.27 -10.07
N LEU A 100 -3.50 2.19 -9.33
CA LEU A 100 -4.85 2.42 -9.83
C LEU A 100 -5.40 3.83 -9.53
N GLY A 101 -4.59 4.73 -8.94
CA GLY A 101 -5.03 6.07 -8.55
C GLY A 101 -6.15 6.08 -7.49
N LYS A 102 -6.25 5.04 -6.66
CA LYS A 102 -7.29 4.89 -5.62
C LYS A 102 -6.91 5.61 -4.33
N THR A 103 -6.72 6.93 -4.39
CA THR A 103 -6.22 7.77 -3.29
C THR A 103 -7.04 7.61 -2.00
N ASP A 104 -8.36 7.54 -2.08
CA ASP A 104 -9.23 7.38 -0.91
C ASP A 104 -8.93 6.08 -0.13
N LEU A 105 -8.64 4.99 -0.85
CA LEU A 105 -8.30 3.71 -0.24
C LEU A 105 -6.90 3.73 0.38
N ILE A 106 -5.96 4.47 -0.20
CA ILE A 106 -4.64 4.69 0.37
C ILE A 106 -4.77 5.46 1.69
N MET A 107 -5.56 6.53 1.72
CA MET A 107 -5.79 7.32 2.93
C MET A 107 -6.44 6.47 4.04
N ASN A 108 -7.40 5.62 3.68
CA ASN A 108 -8.01 4.66 4.62
C ASN A 108 -6.96 3.67 5.17
N ALA A 109 -6.15 3.07 4.29
CA ALA A 109 -5.08 2.16 4.67
C ALA A 109 -4.04 2.81 5.61
N ILE A 110 -3.70 4.07 5.36
CA ILE A 110 -2.80 4.85 6.22
C ILE A 110 -3.45 5.11 7.57
N HIS A 111 -4.70 5.55 7.62
CA HIS A 111 -5.43 5.78 8.87
C HIS A 111 -5.45 4.52 9.76
N ILE A 112 -5.65 3.35 9.15
CA ILE A 112 -5.57 2.05 9.84
C ILE A 112 -4.18 1.81 10.44
N LEU A 113 -3.11 2.23 9.76
CA LEU A 113 -1.73 2.02 10.18
C LEU A 113 -1.23 3.02 11.22
N VAL A 114 -1.85 4.21 11.36
CA VAL A 114 -1.40 5.27 12.28
C VAL A 114 -1.27 4.77 13.72
N GLU A 115 -2.16 3.89 14.15
CA GLU A 115 -2.14 3.30 15.50
C GLU A 115 -1.04 2.23 15.70
N HIS A 116 -0.30 1.87 14.64
CA HIS A 116 0.74 0.85 14.72
C HIS A 116 2.03 1.43 15.32
N PRO A 117 2.68 0.79 16.30
CA PRO A 117 3.89 1.32 16.96
C PRO A 117 5.08 1.57 16.02
N LYS A 118 5.07 0.94 14.84
CA LYS A 118 6.08 1.10 13.78
C LYS A 118 5.54 1.85 12.56
N TYR A 119 4.45 2.61 12.71
CA TYR A 119 3.77 3.30 11.61
C TYR A 119 4.73 3.97 10.64
N THR A 120 5.61 4.84 11.14
CA THR A 120 6.52 5.63 10.30
C THR A 120 7.57 4.78 9.58
N GLU A 121 8.07 3.71 10.21
CA GLU A 121 8.99 2.74 9.57
C GLU A 121 8.29 2.02 8.41
N LEU A 122 7.02 1.64 8.60
CA LEU A 122 6.22 0.94 7.60
C LEU A 122 5.79 1.86 6.46
N LEU A 123 5.34 3.07 6.79
CA LEU A 123 5.00 4.09 5.80
C LEU A 123 6.22 4.37 4.93
N PHE A 124 7.38 4.65 5.52
CA PHE A 124 8.62 4.86 4.75
C PHE A 124 8.94 3.69 3.81
N SER A 125 8.80 2.45 4.27
CA SER A 125 9.03 1.28 3.42
C SER A 125 8.07 1.18 2.22
N VAL A 126 6.82 1.60 2.38
CA VAL A 126 5.82 1.64 1.30
C VAL A 126 6.15 2.75 0.31
N VAL A 127 6.44 3.95 0.83
CA VAL A 127 6.71 5.15 0.04
C VAL A 127 7.98 5.00 -0.79
N GLU A 128 9.02 4.41 -0.22
CA GLU A 128 10.25 4.13 -0.96
C GLU A 128 10.01 3.12 -2.08
N GLU A 129 9.15 2.11 -1.88
CA GLU A 129 8.79 1.17 -2.94
C GLU A 129 7.98 1.83 -4.07
N LEU A 130 7.04 2.71 -3.73
CA LEU A 130 6.31 3.53 -4.71
C LEU A 130 7.28 4.37 -5.56
N TYR A 131 8.17 5.11 -4.91
CA TYR A 131 9.15 5.95 -5.58
C TYR A 131 10.06 5.13 -6.51
N LEU A 132 10.59 4.00 -6.02
CA LEU A 132 11.48 3.13 -6.79
C LEU A 132 10.78 2.43 -7.97
N ASN A 133 9.47 2.21 -7.88
CA ASN A 133 8.65 1.68 -8.97
C ASN A 133 8.22 2.77 -9.98
N GLY A 134 8.65 4.02 -9.80
CA GLY A 134 8.36 5.13 -10.71
C GLY A 134 7.08 5.90 -10.41
N LEU A 135 6.36 5.55 -9.34
CA LEU A 135 5.19 6.29 -8.83
C LEU A 135 5.67 7.48 -7.99
N VAL A 136 6.42 8.38 -8.64
CA VAL A 136 7.13 9.47 -7.96
C VAL A 136 6.14 10.47 -7.38
N GLU A 137 5.17 10.95 -8.17
CA GLU A 137 4.22 11.98 -7.72
C GLU A 137 3.37 11.49 -6.54
N GLU A 138 2.88 10.25 -6.60
CA GLU A 138 2.11 9.61 -5.53
C GLU A 138 2.93 9.45 -4.25
N SER A 139 4.24 9.20 -4.38
CA SER A 139 5.13 9.04 -3.22
C SER A 139 5.40 10.35 -2.46
N LEU A 140 5.33 11.51 -3.13
CA LEU A 140 5.73 12.80 -2.54
C LEU A 140 4.87 13.19 -1.35
N LEU A 141 3.55 13.04 -1.45
CA LEU A 141 2.61 13.35 -0.37
C LEU A 141 2.96 12.58 0.91
N PHE A 142 3.40 11.35 0.78
CA PHE A 142 3.73 10.52 1.94
C PHE A 142 5.13 10.79 2.49
N TYR A 143 6.10 11.22 1.67
CA TYR A 143 7.38 11.69 2.19
C TYR A 143 7.22 12.96 3.04
N GLU A 144 6.31 13.85 2.67
CA GLU A 144 5.98 15.03 3.47
C GLU A 144 5.42 14.66 4.85
N GLU A 145 4.51 13.67 4.91
CA GLU A 145 3.97 13.12 6.16
C GLU A 145 5.08 12.57 7.06
N ILE A 146 6.00 11.77 6.50
CA ILE A 146 7.14 11.20 7.24
C ILE A 146 8.03 12.31 7.81
N ILE A 147 8.26 13.38 7.05
CA ILE A 147 9.04 14.52 7.52
C ILE A 147 8.36 15.21 8.71
N GLN A 148 7.03 15.38 8.67
CA GLN A 148 6.30 16.00 9.77
C GLN A 148 6.33 15.16 11.04
N GLU A 149 6.11 13.86 10.91
CA GLU A 149 6.12 12.90 12.03
C GLU A 149 7.52 12.77 12.67
N GLU A 150 8.59 12.89 11.87
CA GLU A 150 9.95 12.65 12.35
C GLU A 150 10.82 13.89 12.49
N LYS A 151 10.26 15.09 12.39
CA LYS A 151 11.01 16.36 12.37
C LYS A 151 12.00 16.57 13.51
N TYR A 152 11.80 15.91 14.65
CA TYR A 152 12.70 15.99 15.82
C TYR A 152 13.65 14.80 15.97
N ASN A 153 13.58 13.83 15.07
CA ASN A 153 14.42 12.65 15.07
C ASN A 153 15.49 12.76 13.97
N HIS A 154 16.65 12.13 14.15
CA HIS A 154 17.76 12.16 13.18
C HIS A 154 17.92 10.82 12.48
N TYR A 155 16.81 10.27 11.97
CA TYR A 155 16.83 8.98 11.30
C TYR A 155 17.23 9.12 9.82
N ASP A 156 17.85 8.07 9.28
CA ASP A 156 18.23 8.00 7.87
C ASP A 156 17.03 8.23 6.94
N ARG A 157 15.86 7.70 7.31
CA ARG A 157 14.61 7.85 6.56
C ARG A 157 14.13 9.29 6.41
N LEU A 158 14.32 10.14 7.42
CA LEU A 158 14.03 11.58 7.32
C LEU A 158 14.94 12.24 6.26
N THR A 159 16.23 11.88 6.26
CA THR A 159 17.21 12.39 5.30
C THR A 159 16.88 11.94 3.88
N ILE A 160 16.54 10.65 3.71
CA ILE A 160 16.14 10.09 2.42
C ILE A 160 14.87 10.78 1.92
N SER A 161 13.87 10.98 2.79
CA SER A 161 12.61 11.65 2.43
C SER A 161 12.84 13.06 1.88
N HIS A 162 13.65 13.87 2.57
CA HIS A 162 14.04 15.19 2.08
C HIS A 162 14.78 15.13 0.74
N TYR A 163 15.68 14.17 0.58
CA TYR A 163 16.42 13.98 -0.68
C TYR A 163 15.50 13.57 -1.83
N ARG A 164 14.53 12.67 -1.60
CA ARG A 164 13.57 12.20 -2.61
C ARG A 164 12.68 13.33 -3.10
N ILE A 165 12.14 14.15 -2.18
CA ILE A 165 11.40 15.36 -2.54
C ILE A 165 12.28 16.34 -3.31
N PHE A 166 13.52 16.59 -2.85
CA PHE A 166 14.46 17.45 -3.58
C PHE A 166 14.69 16.95 -5.02
N ARG A 167 14.95 15.65 -5.19
CA ARG A 167 15.20 15.05 -6.51
C ARG A 167 14.00 15.12 -7.45
N ALA A 168 12.79 15.04 -6.92
CA ALA A 168 11.57 15.18 -7.69
C ALA A 168 11.22 16.64 -8.04
N THR A 169 11.66 17.60 -7.22
CA THR A 169 11.34 19.03 -7.39
C THR A 169 12.36 19.80 -8.23
N ILE A 170 13.60 19.32 -8.35
CA ILE A 170 14.59 19.99 -9.20
C ILE A 170 14.23 19.88 -10.69
N GLY A 171 14.31 21.01 -11.38
CA GLY A 171 13.99 21.13 -12.80
C GLY A 171 14.92 22.09 -13.53
N SER A 172 14.41 22.78 -14.55
CA SER A 172 15.18 23.75 -15.33
C SER A 172 15.26 25.14 -14.68
N ASN A 173 14.42 25.44 -13.69
CA ASN A 173 14.38 26.73 -13.02
C ASN A 173 15.45 26.82 -11.92
N PHE A 174 16.46 27.66 -12.14
CA PHE A 174 17.57 27.86 -11.21
C PHE A 174 17.12 28.39 -9.84
N GLU A 175 16.14 29.29 -9.78
CA GLU A 175 15.71 29.90 -8.52
C GLU A 175 14.96 28.89 -7.64
N GLU A 176 14.09 28.08 -8.25
CA GLU A 176 13.39 26.98 -7.57
C GLU A 176 14.38 25.91 -7.09
N ASN A 177 15.35 25.55 -7.95
CA ASN A 177 16.42 24.62 -7.57
C ASN A 177 17.24 25.15 -6.39
N TYR A 178 17.56 26.44 -6.36
CA TYR A 178 18.31 27.05 -5.27
C TYR A 178 17.54 27.00 -3.94
N LYS A 179 16.22 27.30 -3.98
CA LYS A 179 15.34 27.16 -2.81
C LYS A 179 15.30 25.70 -2.31
N ALA A 180 15.18 24.75 -3.22
CA ALA A 180 15.17 23.32 -2.89
C ALA A 180 16.50 22.87 -2.25
N VAL A 181 17.65 23.36 -2.73
CA VAL A 181 18.97 23.09 -2.13
C VAL A 181 19.08 23.66 -0.71
N ILE A 182 18.56 24.87 -0.46
CA ILE A 182 18.57 25.47 0.89
C ILE A 182 17.73 24.62 1.85
N LEU A 183 16.54 24.20 1.42
CA LEU A 183 15.64 23.36 2.22
C LEU A 183 16.33 22.04 2.58
N LEU A 184 16.91 21.35 1.59
CA LEU A 184 17.66 20.11 1.80
C LEU A 184 18.84 20.31 2.78
N LYS A 185 19.67 21.34 2.58
CA LYS A 185 20.82 21.61 3.47
C LYS A 185 20.40 21.85 4.91
N THR A 186 19.26 22.50 5.12
CA THR A 186 18.73 22.79 6.46
C THR A 186 18.33 21.49 7.16
N SER A 187 17.69 20.57 6.44
CA SER A 187 17.30 19.26 6.96
C SER A 187 18.47 18.30 7.20
N VAL A 188 19.53 18.39 6.40
CA VAL A 188 20.69 17.47 6.43
C VAL A 188 21.71 17.83 7.50
N LYS A 189 21.82 19.09 7.91
CA LYS A 189 22.76 19.52 8.96
C LYS A 189 22.57 18.78 10.28
N THR A 190 21.42 18.17 10.49
CA THR A 190 21.08 17.37 11.68
C THR A 190 21.51 15.89 11.59
N SER A 191 21.91 15.40 10.41
CA SER A 191 22.22 13.98 10.15
C SER A 191 23.53 13.82 9.36
N LEU A 192 24.66 14.19 9.96
CA LEU A 192 25.96 14.36 9.31
C LEU A 192 26.73 13.07 8.91
N LYS A 193 26.07 11.91 8.78
CA LYS A 193 26.76 10.63 8.48
C LYS A 193 26.49 10.01 7.09
N ILE A 194 25.46 10.44 6.36
CA ILE A 194 24.92 9.67 5.22
C ILE A 194 25.43 10.15 3.85
N PHE A 195 25.85 11.41 3.74
CA PHE A 195 26.19 12.03 2.44
C PHE A 195 27.42 11.42 1.73
N SER A 196 28.22 10.60 2.41
CA SER A 196 29.39 9.92 1.80
C SER A 196 29.00 8.70 0.94
N TRP A 197 27.82 8.11 1.14
CA TRP A 197 27.40 6.88 0.44
C TRP A 197 26.47 7.11 -0.76
N MET A 198 25.79 8.26 -0.87
CA MET A 198 24.77 8.51 -1.90
C MET A 198 25.30 9.19 -3.18
N LEU A 199 26.61 9.47 -3.26
CA LEU A 199 27.27 10.13 -4.40
C LEU A 199 28.08 9.15 -5.29
N CYS A 200 28.01 7.85 -5.03
CA CYS A 200 28.50 6.78 -5.90
C CYS A 200 27.32 5.98 -6.45
#